data_AF-A0A3R6ME22-F1
#
_entry.id   AF-A0A3R6ME22-F1
#
_cell.length_a   1.000
_cell.length_b   1.000
_cell.length_c   1.000
_cell.angle_alpha   90.00
_cell.angle_beta   90.00
_cell.angle_gamma   90.00
#
_symmetry.space_group_name_H-M   'P 1'
#
loop_
_entity.id
_entity.type
_entity.pdbx_description
1 polymer ?
#
loop_
_entity_poly.entity_id
_entity_poly.type
_entity_poly.pdbx_seq_one_letter_code
_entity_poly.pdbx_strand_id
1 'polypeptide(L)' 'MKRKTYNNVLKAANLIQKKGYKQREALEIAVQKFDELEQMHNGMSVEWLIDKMINKEVE' A
#
# COMPACT_ATOMS: atom_id res chain seq x y z
N MET A 1 -5.21 5.92 -17.25
CA MET A 1 -4.35 4.97 -16.52
C MET A 1 -3.28 5.75 -15.77
N LYS A 2 -3.48 5.98 -14.47
CA LYS A 2 -2.46 6.66 -13.65
C LYS A 2 -1.35 5.64 -13.40
N ARG A 3 -0.30 5.70 -14.25
CA ARG A 3 0.97 4.98 -14.13
C ARG A 3 1.30 4.78 -12.65
N LYS A 4 1.70 3.58 -12.22
CA LYS A 4 2.45 3.34 -10.96
C LYS A 4 3.48 4.46 -10.80
N THR A 5 3.10 5.50 -10.10
CA THR A 5 3.93 6.68 -9.94
C THR A 5 4.59 6.48 -8.61
N TYR A 6 5.91 6.62 -8.58
CA TYR A 6 6.71 6.45 -7.37
C TYR A 6 6.12 7.19 -6.16
N ASN A 7 5.50 8.35 -6.41
CA ASN A 7 4.83 9.16 -5.39
C ASN A 7 3.60 8.49 -4.75
N ASN A 8 2.83 7.72 -5.51
CA ASN A 8 1.67 6.98 -5.00
C ASN A 8 2.11 5.75 -4.19
N VAL A 9 3.16 5.06 -4.67
CA VAL A 9 3.80 3.96 -3.93
C VAL A 9 4.40 4.44 -2.62
N LEU A 10 5.07 5.60 -2.61
CA LEU A 10 5.58 6.21 -1.38
C LEU A 10 4.48 6.61 -0.41
N LYS A 11 3.37 7.21 -0.88
CA LYS A 11 2.22 7.52 -0.01
C LYS A 11 1.66 6.25 0.63
N ALA A 12 1.50 5.18 -0.15
CA ALA A 12 1.07 3.88 0.33
C ALA A 12 2.04 3.30 1.37
N ALA A 13 3.34 3.28 1.05
CA ALA A 13 4.37 2.80 1.97
C ALA A 13 4.41 3.63 3.26
N ASN A 14 4.12 4.92 3.22
CA ASN A 14 4.06 5.76 4.42
C ASN A 14 2.85 5.41 5.31
N LEU A 15 1.69 5.12 4.72
CA LEU A 15 0.53 4.62 5.46
C LEU A 15 0.78 3.24 6.09
N ILE A 16 1.46 2.34 5.37
CA ILE A 16 1.83 1.03 5.88
C ILE A 16 2.88 1.16 6.99
N GLN A 17 3.85 2.08 6.89
CA GLN A 17 4.79 2.36 7.97
C GLN A 17 4.09 2.83 9.25
N LYS A 18 3.04 3.67 9.13
CA LYS A 18 2.24 4.08 10.29
C LYS A 18 1.55 2.93 11.02
N LYS A 19 1.37 1.79 10.36
CA LYS A 19 0.82 0.56 10.96
C LYS A 19 1.87 -0.30 11.69
N GLY A 20 3.13 0.15 11.76
CA GLY A 20 4.22 -0.55 12.46
C GLY A 20 5.14 -1.37 11.57
N TYR A 21 4.99 -1.29 10.24
CA TYR A 21 5.85 -1.98 9.30
C TYR A 21 7.13 -1.18 9.01
N LYS A 22 8.25 -1.87 8.79
CA LYS A 22 9.52 -1.23 8.41
C LYS A 22 9.42 -0.65 7.00
N GLN A 23 10.20 0.39 6.71
CA GLN A 23 10.21 1.06 5.40
C GLN A 23 10.37 0.10 4.21
N ARG A 24 11.27 -0.90 4.30
CA ARG A 24 11.44 -1.92 3.24
C ARG A 24 10.18 -2.77 3.06
N GLU A 25 9.68 -3.38 4.14
CA GLU A 25 8.45 -4.19 4.10
C GLU A 25 7.27 -3.36 3.58
N ALA A 26 7.13 -2.12 4.04
CA ALA A 26 6.07 -1.23 3.63
C ALA A 26 6.13 -0.86 2.13
N LEU A 27 7.32 -0.70 1.56
CA LEU A 27 7.51 -0.49 0.13
C LEU A 27 7.13 -1.74 -0.69
N GLU A 28 7.58 -2.91 -0.26
CA GLU A 28 7.23 -4.18 -0.93
C GLU A 28 5.72 -4.44 -0.90
N ILE A 29 5.10 -4.24 0.26
CA ILE A 29 3.66 -4.34 0.45
C ILE A 29 2.95 -3.30 -0.43
N ALA A 30 3.40 -2.05 -0.44
CA ALA A 30 2.79 -1.00 -1.27
C ALA A 30 2.82 -1.40 -2.75
N VAL A 31 3.94 -1.90 -3.26
CA VAL A 31 4.07 -2.34 -4.66
C VAL A 31 3.13 -3.50 -4.96
N GLN A 32 3.03 -4.51 -4.09
CA GLN A 32 2.07 -5.61 -4.25
C GLN A 32 0.63 -5.09 -4.27
N LYS A 33 0.26 -4.21 -3.34
CA LYS A 33 -1.10 -3.63 -3.27
C LYS A 33 -1.43 -2.81 -4.51
N PHE A 34 -0.46 -2.11 -5.08
CA PHE A 34 -0.64 -1.41 -6.36
C PHE A 34 -0.84 -2.38 -7.52
N ASP A 35 -0.09 -3.48 -7.56
CA ASP A 35 -0.26 -4.51 -8.58
C ASP A 35 -1.64 -5.17 -8.50
N GLU A 36 -2.07 -5.55 -7.29
CA GLU A 36 -3.42 -6.06 -7.04
C GLU A 36 -4.50 -5.05 -7.46
N LEU A 37 -4.29 -3.77 -7.18
CA LEU A 37 -5.24 -2.70 -7.51
C LEU A 37 -5.34 -2.47 -9.03
N GLU A 38 -4.21 -2.54 -9.74
CA GLU A 38 -4.18 -2.52 -11.21
C GLU A 38 -4.93 -3.72 -11.79
N GLN A 39 -4.77 -4.92 -11.21
CA GLN A 39 -5.49 -6.12 -11.65
C GLN A 39 -6.98 -6.11 -11.30
N MET A 40 -7.36 -5.52 -10.16
CA MET A 40 -8.74 -5.54 -9.68
C MET A 40 -9.68 -4.69 -10.56
N HIS A 41 -9.14 -3.75 -11.36
CA HIS A 41 -9.92 -2.84 -12.21
C HIS A 41 -11.10 -2.15 -11.48
N ASN A 42 -11.06 -2.07 -10.15
CA ASN A 42 -12.26 -1.84 -9.33
C ASN A 42 -12.49 -0.38 -8.94
N GLY A 43 -11.74 0.57 -9.51
CA GLY A 43 -11.86 2.00 -9.19
C GLY A 43 -11.53 2.37 -7.73
N MET A 44 -11.18 1.41 -6.87
CA MET A 44 -10.82 1.63 -5.48
C MET A 44 -9.40 2.20 -5.34
N SER A 45 -9.18 2.98 -4.28
CA SER A 45 -7.90 3.63 -3.99
C SER A 45 -6.98 2.77 -3.13
N VAL A 46 -5.66 2.93 -3.28
CA VAL A 46 -4.67 2.15 -2.52
C VAL A 46 -4.80 2.35 -1.02
N GLU A 47 -5.27 3.52 -0.59
CA GLU A 47 -5.50 3.85 0.82
C GLU A 47 -6.54 2.92 1.45
N TRP A 48 -7.58 2.53 0.70
CA TRP A 48 -8.59 1.59 1.16
C TRP A 48 -8.01 0.17 1.32
N LEU A 49 -7.15 -0.24 0.40
CA LEU A 49 -6.43 -1.53 0.47
C LEU A 49 -5.47 -1.59 1.67
N ILE A 50 -4.83 -0.46 1.99
CA ILE A 50 -3.93 -0.36 3.14
C ILE A 50 -4.72 -0.28 4.45
N ASP A 51 -5.84 0.43 4.47
CA ASP A 51 -6.72 0.49 5.64
C ASP A 51 -7.18 -0.92 6.06
N LYS A 52 -7.56 -1.74 5.08
CA LYS A 52 -7.85 -3.17 5.23
C LYS A 52 -6.68 -4.04 5.67
N MET A 53 -5.43 -3.58 5.59
CA MET A 53 -4.32 -4.35 6.15
C MET A 53 -4.41 -4.37 7.66
N ILE A 54 -4.26 -5.56 8.24
CA ILE A 54 -4.15 -5.76 9.68
C ILE A 54 -2.93 -4.96 10.17
N ASN A 55 -3.09 -4.17 11.23
CA ASN A 55 -1.94 -3.52 11.85
C ASN A 55 -1.04 -4.62 12.40
N LYS A 56 0.27 -4.50 12.24
CA LYS A 56 1.17 -5.43 12.93
C LYS A 56 0.97 -5.14 14.42
N GLU A 57 0.20 -5.99 15.11
CA GLU A 57 0.06 -5.91 16.55
C GLU A 57 1.48 -5.92 17.12
N VAL A 58 1.86 -4.80 17.72
CA VAL A 58 3.12 -4.66 18.43
C VAL A 58 2.89 -5.42 19.74
N GLU A 59 3.23 -6.70 19.74
CA GLU A 59 3.44 -7.47 20.97
C GLU A 59 4.79 -7.08 21.59
#